data_AF-A0A839V9S1-F1
#
_entry.id   AF-A0A839V9S1-F1
#
_cell.length_a   1.000
_cell.length_b   1.000
_cell.length_c   1.000
_cell.angle_alpha   90.00
_cell.angle_beta   90.00
_cell.angle_gamma   90.00
#
_symmetry.space_group_name_H-M   'P 1'
#
loop_
_entity.id
_entity.type
_entity.pdbx_description
1 polymer ?
#
loop_
_entity_poly.entity_id
_entity_poly.type
_entity_poly.pdbx_seq_one_letter_code
_entity_poly.pdbx_strand_id
1 'polypeptide(L)' 'ALLVEKGIAEPGDHVILTRGDHMNAHGGTNTLKILDVDERHRGA' A
#
# COMPACT_ATOMS: atom_id res chain seq x y z
N ALA A 1 5.19 4.56 -5.40
CA ALA A 1 5.03 5.93 -5.91
C ALA A 1 3.96 6.69 -5.14
N LEU A 2 2.65 6.48 -5.40
CA LEU A 2 1.56 7.37 -4.96
C LEU A 2 1.64 7.90 -3.52
N LEU A 3 1.81 7.04 -2.50
CA LEU A 3 1.85 7.50 -1.10
C LEU A 3 3.08 8.37 -0.80
N VAL A 4 4.21 8.09 -1.43
CA VAL A 4 5.44 8.88 -1.34
C VAL A 4 5.29 10.21 -2.05
N GLU A 5 4.70 10.22 -3.25
CA GLU A 5 4.44 11.45 -4.01
C GLU A 5 3.48 12.41 -3.30
N LYS A 6 2.57 11.86 -2.49
CA LYS A 6 1.65 12.65 -1.66
C LYS A 6 2.26 13.10 -0.33
N GLY A 7 3.50 12.71 -0.04
CA GLY A 7 4.17 13.02 1.23
C GLY A 7 3.55 12.30 2.44
N ILE A 8 2.87 11.18 2.22
CA ILE A 8 2.19 10.39 3.27
C ILE A 8 3.11 9.30 3.83
N ALA A 9 4.04 8.78 3.03
CA ALA A 9 5.01 7.78 3.42
C ALA A 9 6.39 8.10 2.84
N GLU A 10 7.45 7.67 3.51
CA GLU A 10 8.84 7.89 3.13
C GLU A 10 9.65 6.57 3.15
N PRO A 11 10.77 6.48 2.42
CA PRO A 11 11.67 5.33 2.55
C PRO A 11 12.10 5.10 4.01
N GLY A 12 12.00 3.85 4.45
CA GLY A 12 12.16 3.44 5.83
C GLY A 12 10.84 3.13 6.55
N ASP A 13 9.71 3.60 6.01
CA ASP A 13 8.40 3.32 6.59
C ASP A 13 7.93 1.89 6.31
N HIS A 14 7.18 1.33 7.26
CA HIS A 14 6.40 0.11 7.08
C HIS A 14 4.92 0.46 6.91
N VAL A 15 4.30 -0.07 5.85
CA VAL A 15 2.91 0.22 5.51
C VAL A 15 2.09 -1.06 5.54
N ILE A 16 0.93 -1.00 6.19
CA ILE A 16 -0.08 -2.05 6.14
C ILE A 16 -1.13 -1.66 5.09
N LEU A 17 -1.28 -2.49 4.07
CA LEU A 17 -2.32 -2.33 3.05
C LEU A 17 -3.41 -3.37 3.25
N THR A 18 -4.63 -2.92 3.51
CA THR A 18 -5.82 -3.78 3.52
C THR A 18 -6.58 -3.60 2.21
N ARG A 19 -6.84 -4.69 1.50
CA ARG A 19 -7.59 -4.70 0.24
C ARG A 19 -8.61 -5.84 0.24
N GLY A 20 -9.80 -5.58 -0.29
CA GLY A 20 -10.71 -6.63 -0.74
C GLY A 20 -10.45 -6.93 -2.20
N ASP A 21 -10.14 -8.18 -2.53
CA ASP A 21 -10.03 -8.63 -3.92
C ASP A 21 -11.28 -9.42 -4.31
N HIS A 22 -12.31 -8.67 -4.72
CA HIS A 22 -13.39 -9.04 -5.66
C HIS A 22 -14.44 -7.93 -5.59
N MET A 23 -14.60 -7.16 -6.66
CA MET A 23 -15.63 -6.12 -6.80
C MET A 23 -17.07 -6.66 -6.84
N ASN A 24 -17.32 -7.97 -6.56
CA ASN A 24 -18.65 -8.61 -6.65
C ASN A 24 -18.83 -9.88 -5.77
N ALA A 25 -17.98 -10.16 -4.78
CA ALA A 25 -18.15 -11.31 -3.87
C ALA A 25 -18.25 -10.82 -2.42
N HIS A 26 -19.26 -11.28 -1.68
CA HIS A 26 -19.54 -10.87 -0.30
C HIS A 26 -18.30 -10.98 0.61
N GLY A 27 -17.80 -9.83 1.09
CA GLY A 27 -16.66 -9.72 2.01
C GLY A 27 -15.66 -8.65 1.60
N GLY A 28 -15.93 -7.38 1.93
CA GLY A 28 -15.25 -6.20 1.36
C GLY A 28 -13.76 -5.99 1.70
N THR A 29 -13.14 -6.83 2.54
CA THR A 29 -11.70 -6.80 2.79
C THR A 29 -11.24 -8.19 3.20
N ASN A 30 -10.49 -8.86 2.31
CA ASN A 30 -10.07 -10.25 2.50
C ASN A 30 -8.54 -10.41 2.55
N THR A 31 -7.79 -9.34 2.31
CA THR A 31 -6.34 -9.41 2.18
C THR A 31 -5.67 -8.26 2.93
N LEU A 32 -4.60 -8.59 3.65
CA LEU A 32 -3.68 -7.65 4.27
C LEU A 32 -2.28 -7.94 3.75
N LYS A 33 -1.53 -6.89 3.41
CA LYS A 33 -0.12 -6.99 3.04
C LYS A 33 0.69 -5.96 3.80
N ILE A 34 1.81 -6.38 4.37
CA ILE A 34 2.83 -5.50 4.95
C ILE A 34 3.85 -5.21 3.86
N LEU A 35 4.22 -3.94 3.72
CA LEU A 35 5.11 -3.43 2.68
C LEU A 35 6.18 -2.56 3.31
N ASP A 36 7.41 -2.74 2.87
CA ASP A 36 8.52 -1.86 3.21
C ASP A 36 8.63 -0.79 2.12
N VAL A 37 8.62 0.47 2.54
CA VAL A 37 8.86 1.59 1.63
C VAL A 37 10.37 1.79 1.56
N ASP A 38 10.92 1.76 0.35
CA ASP A 38 12.34 1.97 0.11
C ASP A 38 12.58 3.01 -0.99
N GLU A 39 13.85 3.32 -1.25
CA GLU A 39 14.25 4.35 -2.22
C GLU A 39 13.75 4.09 -3.65
N ARG A 40 13.42 2.83 -4.02
CA ARG A 40 12.85 2.52 -5.35
C ARG A 40 11.45 3.09 -5.51
N HIS A 41 10.80 3.48 -4.42
CA HIS A 41 9.48 4.07 -4.42
C HIS A 41 9.51 5.60 -4.58
N ARG A 42 10.69 6.23 -4.51
CA ARG A 42 10.90 7.63 -4.92
C ARG A 42 11.09 7.67 -6.45
N GLY A 43 10.27 8.47 -7.14
CA GLY A 43 10.43 8.75 -8.57
C GLY A 43 9.95 7.66 -9.55
N ALA A 44 9.21 6.65 -9.06
CA ALA A 44 8.45 5.72 -9.89
C ALA A 44 7.10 6.32 -10.32
#